data_AF-A0A8X6TMC5-F1
#
_entry.id   AF-A0A8X6TMC5-F1
#
_cell.length_a   1.000
_cell.length_b   1.000
_cell.length_c   1.000
_cell.angle_alpha   90.00
_cell.angle_beta   90.00
_cell.angle_gamma   90.00
#
_symmetry.space_group_name_H-M   'P 1'
#
loop_
_entity.id
_entity.type
_entity.pdbx_description
1 polymer ?
#
loop_
_entity_poly.entity_id
_entity_poly.type
_entity_poly.pdbx_seq_one_letter_code
_entity_poly.pdbx_strand_id
1 'polypeptide(L)'
;MLPKIFIFLVAVCHVAWGQRGCSRDRMRQCDDSLLRSIQRRINDMGRSDMAAHCMNVRDDFNCLLRETSCLTSESDRNRNGDTLRNALKYIRDGCDSAGASWRDSSCYVGDPMKNCESSYPLGGVQYASFNPETCRKYKLFYDCAMDTLRNRCRPEDERLLGQYLVDSAQDLAWNCGEMTSDSDRNNRDDRRYDTGDRRYGTGDRYNDRERDGYNRGGSNGYGRDRYDSRDRDTYDRYGGSSGGTGYGRNDYAGSSDITCCRNERCDRYRQQQCRDSLSRTIDNRMAGYQDSQKCRKTRDDFNCLMWQTSNCLNREERDRDNDIFRRARDFISRNCDTYGRWTENNCYKTTEMQRCEALLSNTRGGANYESCRGFLSFKDCMSDELTRRCTREDDLYQGAYLVDKAQEMSWQCGTTDQFSNGRNQYSTFDRKYDQYGSDRQQDGYDNSPLHLEDEDAMCLSRVQSYTDQCKTNMDEKRRELYTENDFERRQKISCCSIREYRNCLFDATRRYCQTERSRVVDSLMAGYRHQLTSDSCVRVYDSECNAGHQAATSIVLLVTCLALLSALVSFRR
;
A
#
# COMPACT_ATOMS: atom_id res chain seq x y z
N MET A 1 -72.68 5.63 -1.18
CA MET A 1 -71.46 5.37 -1.98
C MET A 1 -70.16 5.89 -1.37
N LEU A 2 -70.19 6.82 -0.41
CA LEU A 2 -69.00 7.34 0.29
C LEU A 2 -68.15 6.33 1.12
N PRO A 3 -68.67 5.25 1.72
CA PRO A 3 -67.83 4.38 2.57
C PRO A 3 -66.87 3.46 1.80
N LYS A 4 -67.10 3.22 0.50
CA LYS A 4 -66.21 2.38 -0.32
C LYS A 4 -64.94 3.11 -0.80
N ILE A 5 -65.02 4.43 -0.95
CA ILE A 5 -63.86 5.26 -1.34
C ILE A 5 -62.88 5.43 -0.16
N PHE A 6 -63.41 5.48 1.07
CA PHE A 6 -62.57 5.63 2.27
C PHE A 6 -61.75 4.36 2.58
N ILE A 7 -62.32 3.17 2.37
CA ILE A 7 -61.58 1.90 2.57
C ILE A 7 -60.47 1.74 1.53
N PHE A 8 -60.68 2.18 0.28
CA PHE A 8 -59.63 2.17 -0.75
C PHE A 8 -58.51 3.16 -0.44
N LEU A 9 -58.83 4.36 0.07
CA LEU A 9 -57.80 5.35 0.46
C LEU A 9 -56.99 4.92 1.69
N VAL A 10 -57.62 4.27 2.69
CA VAL A 10 -56.91 3.77 3.88
C VAL A 10 -56.02 2.56 3.53
N ALA A 11 -56.46 1.67 2.63
CA ALA A 11 -55.66 0.54 2.18
C ALA A 11 -54.45 0.98 1.32
N VAL A 12 -54.61 1.99 0.47
CA VAL A 12 -53.50 2.52 -0.36
C VAL A 12 -52.52 3.34 0.48
N CYS A 13 -52.98 4.06 1.52
CA CYS A 13 -52.10 4.79 2.43
C CYS A 13 -51.30 3.88 3.38
N HIS A 14 -51.80 2.69 3.76
CA HIS A 14 -51.04 1.76 4.59
C HIS A 14 -49.89 1.06 3.85
N VAL A 15 -49.95 0.91 2.52
CA VAL A 15 -48.86 0.34 1.73
C VAL A 15 -47.70 1.34 1.54
N ALA A 16 -47.97 2.65 1.59
CA ALA A 16 -46.95 3.67 1.36
C ALA A 16 -46.11 4.04 2.60
N TRP A 17 -46.55 3.69 3.82
CA TRP A 17 -45.92 4.17 5.07
C TRP A 17 -45.20 3.07 5.88
N GLY A 18 -45.17 1.83 5.39
CA GLY A 18 -45.05 0.66 6.26
C GLY A 18 -43.79 -0.22 6.17
N GLN A 19 -42.72 0.12 5.44
CA GLN A 19 -41.49 -0.70 5.44
C GLN A 19 -40.22 0.14 5.32
N ARG A 20 -39.95 0.98 6.34
CA ARG A 20 -38.57 1.47 6.59
C ARG A 20 -37.75 0.48 7.43
N GLY A 21 -38.33 -0.67 7.77
CA GLY A 21 -37.63 -1.74 8.47
C GLY A 21 -36.86 -2.63 7.49
N CYS A 22 -35.65 -2.99 7.90
CA CYS A 22 -34.85 -4.06 7.34
C CYS A 22 -35.65 -5.34 7.11
N SER A 23 -35.72 -5.84 5.87
CA SER A 23 -36.41 -7.10 5.57
C SER A 23 -35.43 -8.10 4.98
N ARG A 24 -35.20 -9.21 5.70
CA ARG A 24 -34.34 -10.31 5.22
C ARG A 24 -34.81 -10.87 3.89
N ASP A 25 -36.12 -10.86 3.64
CA ASP A 25 -36.69 -11.32 2.37
C ASP A 25 -36.40 -10.33 1.23
N ARG A 26 -36.45 -9.02 1.51
CA ARG A 26 -36.09 -7.99 0.54
C ARG A 26 -34.61 -8.04 0.19
N MET A 27 -33.74 -8.24 1.18
CA MET A 27 -32.31 -8.45 0.96
C MET A 27 -32.06 -9.64 0.02
N ARG A 28 -32.71 -10.79 0.27
CA ARG A 28 -32.63 -11.97 -0.60
C ARG A 28 -33.11 -11.67 -2.02
N GLN A 29 -34.22 -10.95 -2.17
CA GLN A 29 -34.72 -10.55 -3.48
C GLN A 29 -33.71 -9.68 -4.24
N CYS A 30 -33.05 -8.74 -3.56
CA CYS A 30 -32.04 -7.89 -4.17
C CYS A 30 -30.75 -8.67 -4.51
N ASP A 31 -30.30 -9.58 -3.65
CA ASP A 31 -29.18 -10.49 -3.93
C ASP A 31 -29.47 -11.40 -5.14
N ASP A 32 -30.63 -12.07 -5.16
CA ASP A 32 -31.03 -12.97 -6.25
C ASP A 32 -31.25 -12.22 -7.57
N SER A 33 -31.79 -11.00 -7.53
CA SER A 33 -31.95 -10.15 -8.72
C SER A 33 -30.60 -9.69 -9.26
N LEU A 34 -29.72 -9.22 -8.37
CA LEU A 34 -28.39 -8.74 -8.72
C LEU A 34 -27.53 -9.85 -9.35
N LEU A 35 -27.50 -11.04 -8.73
CA LEU A 35 -26.74 -12.18 -9.24
C LEU A 35 -27.25 -12.64 -10.61
N ARG A 36 -28.58 -12.68 -10.82
CA ARG A 36 -29.17 -13.00 -12.13
C ARG A 36 -28.80 -11.95 -13.18
N SER A 37 -28.76 -10.68 -12.82
CA SER A 37 -28.38 -9.59 -13.72
C SER A 37 -26.89 -9.65 -14.09
N ILE A 38 -26.00 -9.91 -13.13
CA ILE A 38 -24.55 -10.04 -13.38
C ILE A 38 -24.22 -11.27 -14.24
N GLN A 39 -24.96 -12.36 -14.10
CA GLN A 39 -24.74 -13.58 -14.90
C GLN A 39 -25.11 -13.43 -16.38
N ARG A 40 -25.87 -12.40 -16.77
CA ARG A 40 -26.19 -12.12 -18.17
C ARG A 40 -24.95 -11.60 -18.90
N ARG A 41 -24.63 -12.23 -20.04
CA ARG A 41 -23.49 -11.85 -20.89
C ARG A 41 -23.76 -10.49 -21.54
N ILE A 42 -22.83 -9.55 -21.34
CA ILE A 42 -22.90 -8.18 -21.86
C ILE A 42 -22.82 -8.15 -23.39
N ASN A 43 -22.05 -9.06 -23.98
CA ASN A 43 -21.71 -9.02 -25.41
C ASN A 43 -22.90 -9.22 -26.35
N ASP A 44 -24.02 -9.73 -25.84
CA ASP A 44 -25.21 -10.04 -26.66
C ASP A 44 -26.29 -8.95 -26.57
N MET A 45 -26.08 -7.89 -25.78
CA MET A 45 -27.07 -6.82 -25.57
C MET A 45 -26.84 -5.62 -26.50
N GLY A 46 -27.92 -5.10 -27.07
CA GLY A 46 -27.90 -3.82 -27.78
C GLY A 46 -27.55 -2.66 -26.85
N ARG A 47 -27.08 -1.52 -27.39
CA ARG A 47 -26.65 -0.36 -26.58
C ARG A 47 -27.75 0.18 -25.65
N SER A 48 -29.00 0.22 -26.12
CA SER A 48 -30.15 0.64 -25.30
C SER A 48 -30.45 -0.35 -24.18
N ASP A 49 -30.41 -1.64 -24.48
CA ASP A 49 -30.69 -2.72 -23.53
C ASP A 49 -29.60 -2.78 -22.47
N MET A 50 -28.35 -2.52 -22.86
CA MET A 50 -27.23 -2.43 -21.94
C MET A 50 -27.39 -1.26 -20.96
N ALA A 51 -27.85 -0.09 -21.42
CA ALA A 51 -28.11 1.04 -20.54
C ALA A 51 -29.22 0.70 -19.52
N ALA A 52 -30.32 0.09 -19.96
CA ALA A 52 -31.39 -0.35 -19.08
C ALA A 52 -30.93 -1.43 -18.09
N HIS A 53 -30.15 -2.39 -18.56
CA HIS A 53 -29.55 -3.44 -17.74
C HIS A 53 -28.66 -2.86 -16.65
N CYS A 54 -27.77 -1.92 -17.00
CA CYS A 54 -26.89 -1.26 -16.04
C CYS A 54 -27.64 -0.43 -15.00
N MET A 55 -28.76 0.21 -15.38
CA MET A 55 -29.64 0.87 -14.40
C MET A 55 -30.21 -0.14 -13.40
N ASN A 56 -30.70 -1.29 -13.87
CA ASN A 56 -31.24 -2.34 -13.00
C ASN A 56 -30.17 -2.92 -12.08
N VAL A 57 -28.97 -3.21 -12.60
CA VAL A 57 -27.84 -3.70 -11.80
C VAL A 57 -27.48 -2.71 -10.68
N ARG A 58 -27.46 -1.40 -10.97
CA ARG A 58 -27.17 -0.36 -9.97
C ARG A 58 -28.28 -0.23 -8.94
N ASP A 59 -29.55 -0.30 -9.36
CA ASP A 59 -30.70 -0.25 -8.46
C ASP A 59 -30.70 -1.47 -7.50
N ASP A 60 -30.43 -2.68 -8.02
CA ASP A 60 -30.29 -3.91 -7.23
C ASP A 60 -29.06 -3.86 -6.29
N PHE A 61 -27.94 -3.31 -6.77
CA PHE A 61 -26.73 -3.09 -5.97
C PHE A 61 -26.98 -2.14 -4.80
N ASN A 62 -27.62 -0.99 -5.05
CA ASN A 62 -27.98 -0.03 -4.01
C ASN A 62 -28.99 -0.62 -3.02
N CYS A 63 -29.94 -1.43 -3.51
CA CYS A 63 -30.86 -2.15 -2.64
C CYS A 63 -30.10 -3.10 -1.71
N LEU A 64 -29.22 -3.95 -2.26
CA LEU A 64 -28.46 -4.91 -1.47
C LEU A 64 -27.59 -4.18 -0.44
N LEU A 65 -26.85 -3.14 -0.85
CA LEU A 65 -26.01 -2.35 0.05
C LEU A 65 -26.84 -1.79 1.21
N ARG A 66 -28.00 -1.20 0.93
CA ARG A 66 -28.90 -0.67 1.95
C ARG A 66 -29.40 -1.76 2.90
N GLU A 67 -29.86 -2.90 2.39
CA GLU A 67 -30.36 -3.98 3.23
C GLU A 67 -29.24 -4.69 4.03
N THR A 68 -27.99 -4.68 3.56
CA THR A 68 -26.86 -5.25 4.32
C THR A 68 -26.55 -4.47 5.59
N SER A 69 -26.91 -3.19 5.65
CA SER A 69 -26.77 -2.37 6.87
C SER A 69 -27.58 -2.91 8.06
N CYS A 70 -28.52 -3.80 7.79
CA CYS A 70 -29.38 -4.42 8.78
C CYS A 70 -28.82 -5.71 9.39
N LEU A 71 -27.76 -6.25 8.78
CA LEU A 71 -27.19 -7.50 9.22
C LEU A 71 -26.43 -7.29 10.52
N THR A 72 -26.70 -8.13 11.52
CA THR A 72 -25.96 -8.13 12.80
C THR A 72 -24.84 -9.16 12.81
N SER A 73 -24.98 -10.24 12.03
CA SER A 73 -23.97 -11.29 11.92
C SER A 73 -22.82 -10.88 11.00
N GLU A 74 -21.59 -11.02 11.48
CA GLU A 74 -20.38 -10.80 10.69
C GLU A 74 -20.28 -11.75 9.49
N SER A 75 -20.71 -13.02 9.64
CA SER A 75 -20.68 -14.00 8.55
C SER A 75 -21.60 -13.60 7.39
N ASP A 76 -22.80 -13.09 7.71
CA ASP A 76 -23.75 -12.62 6.71
C ASP A 76 -23.23 -11.35 6.02
N ARG A 77 -22.62 -10.42 6.78
CA ARG A 77 -21.98 -9.22 6.20
C ARG A 77 -20.86 -9.59 5.24
N ASN A 78 -19.97 -10.51 5.63
CA ASN A 78 -18.86 -10.95 4.79
C ASN A 78 -19.34 -11.62 3.50
N ARG A 79 -20.35 -12.50 3.59
CA ARG A 79 -20.94 -13.16 2.42
C ARG A 79 -21.53 -12.14 1.43
N ASN A 80 -22.29 -11.16 1.92
CA ASN A 80 -22.86 -10.13 1.06
C ASN A 80 -21.78 -9.16 0.53
N GLY A 81 -20.72 -8.93 1.31
CA GLY A 81 -19.55 -8.16 0.87
C GLY A 81 -18.89 -8.74 -0.38
N ASP A 82 -18.77 -10.07 -0.48
CA ASP A 82 -18.25 -10.71 -1.69
C ASP A 82 -19.19 -10.54 -2.90
N THR A 83 -20.51 -10.63 -2.71
CA THR A 83 -21.48 -10.30 -3.77
C THR A 83 -21.32 -8.85 -4.22
N LEU A 84 -21.25 -7.90 -3.28
CA LEU A 84 -21.11 -6.47 -3.58
C LEU A 84 -19.80 -6.19 -4.34
N ARG A 85 -18.67 -6.79 -3.94
CA ARG A 85 -17.39 -6.65 -4.67
C ARG A 85 -17.48 -7.18 -6.09
N ASN A 86 -18.11 -8.36 -6.29
CA ASN A 86 -18.29 -8.94 -7.61
C ASN A 86 -19.20 -8.07 -8.50
N ALA A 87 -20.29 -7.56 -7.93
CA ALA A 87 -21.21 -6.65 -8.60
C ALA A 87 -20.54 -5.34 -8.99
N LEU A 88 -19.75 -4.75 -8.09
CA LEU A 88 -18.98 -3.54 -8.35
C LEU A 88 -17.97 -3.75 -9.49
N LYS A 89 -17.27 -4.89 -9.50
CA LYS A 89 -16.37 -5.26 -10.59
C LYS A 89 -17.13 -5.32 -11.92
N TYR A 90 -18.30 -5.97 -11.94
CA TYR A 90 -19.15 -6.03 -13.14
C TYR A 90 -19.59 -4.64 -13.62
N ILE A 91 -20.02 -3.76 -12.70
CA ILE A 91 -20.41 -2.37 -13.03
C ILE A 91 -19.22 -1.63 -13.65
N ARG A 92 -18.02 -1.73 -13.09
CA ARG A 92 -16.82 -1.07 -13.61
C ARG A 92 -16.40 -1.60 -14.98
N ASP A 93 -16.39 -2.91 -15.15
CA ASP A 93 -15.96 -3.54 -16.40
C ASP A 93 -16.98 -3.35 -17.54
N GLY A 94 -18.28 -3.30 -17.21
CA GLY A 94 -19.37 -3.36 -18.18
C GLY A 94 -20.22 -2.11 -18.31
N CYS A 95 -20.55 -1.45 -17.19
CA CYS A 95 -21.53 -0.37 -17.14
C CYS A 95 -20.93 1.03 -17.13
N ASP A 96 -19.68 1.17 -16.70
CA ASP A 96 -18.98 2.47 -16.67
C ASP A 96 -18.43 2.89 -18.04
N SER A 97 -18.48 2.01 -19.05
CA SER A 97 -18.11 2.37 -20.42
C SER A 97 -19.10 3.40 -20.99
N ALA A 98 -18.62 4.63 -21.23
CA ALA A 98 -19.31 5.81 -21.79
C ALA A 98 -19.73 6.94 -20.81
N GLY A 99 -18.94 7.20 -19.77
CA GLY A 99 -19.13 8.41 -18.95
C GLY A 99 -20.27 8.30 -17.94
N ALA A 100 -20.71 7.07 -17.68
CA ALA A 100 -21.80 6.78 -16.75
C ALA A 100 -21.29 6.44 -15.34
N SER A 101 -20.01 6.68 -15.04
CA SER A 101 -19.42 6.42 -13.72
C SER A 101 -19.69 7.58 -12.78
N TRP A 102 -19.71 7.33 -11.46
CA TRP A 102 -19.76 8.41 -10.46
C TRP A 102 -18.60 9.40 -10.61
N ARG A 103 -17.45 8.91 -11.11
CA ARG A 103 -16.25 9.72 -11.37
C ARG A 103 -16.43 10.76 -12.48
N ASP A 104 -17.41 10.56 -13.35
CA ASP A 104 -17.74 11.48 -14.43
C ASP A 104 -18.86 12.46 -14.02
N SER A 105 -19.55 12.17 -12.92
CA SER A 105 -20.62 13.02 -12.41
C SER A 105 -20.05 14.23 -11.67
N SER A 106 -20.39 15.42 -12.15
CA SER A 106 -20.05 16.69 -11.50
C SER A 106 -20.55 16.81 -10.05
N CYS A 107 -21.58 16.04 -9.67
CA CYS A 107 -22.06 15.96 -8.29
C CYS A 107 -21.00 15.39 -7.35
N TYR A 108 -20.42 14.24 -7.71
CA TYR A 108 -19.50 13.51 -6.84
C TYR A 108 -18.06 14.06 -6.92
N VAL A 109 -17.66 14.64 -8.06
CA VAL A 109 -16.34 15.28 -8.21
C VAL A 109 -16.30 16.71 -7.65
N GLY A 110 -17.47 17.30 -7.41
CA GLY A 110 -17.61 18.68 -6.92
C GLY A 110 -17.17 18.87 -5.46
N ASP A 111 -16.87 20.12 -5.13
CA ASP A 111 -16.46 20.54 -3.78
C ASP A 111 -17.40 20.09 -2.66
N PRO A 112 -18.75 20.08 -2.82
CA PRO A 112 -19.63 19.65 -1.74
C PRO A 112 -19.40 18.20 -1.32
N MET A 113 -19.16 17.30 -2.27
CA MET A 113 -18.92 15.89 -1.98
C MET A 113 -17.51 15.68 -1.40
N LYS A 114 -16.51 16.37 -1.95
CA LYS A 114 -15.14 16.39 -1.39
C LYS A 114 -15.10 16.90 0.05
N ASN A 115 -15.95 17.87 0.40
CA ASN A 115 -16.07 18.34 1.78
C ASN A 115 -16.58 17.24 2.72
N CYS A 116 -17.46 16.36 2.26
CA CYS A 116 -17.87 15.19 3.04
C CYS A 116 -16.69 14.22 3.23
N GLU A 117 -15.91 13.94 2.19
CA GLU A 117 -14.71 13.09 2.27
C GLU A 117 -13.66 13.67 3.23
N SER A 118 -13.39 14.98 3.16
CA SER A 118 -12.37 15.65 3.97
C SER A 118 -12.79 15.81 5.44
N SER A 119 -14.10 15.98 5.69
CA SER A 119 -14.62 16.10 7.06
C SER A 119 -14.56 14.78 7.83
N TYR A 120 -14.57 13.66 7.11
CA TYR A 120 -14.55 12.32 7.66
C TYR A 120 -13.48 11.49 6.96
N PRO A 121 -12.18 11.78 7.17
CA PRO A 121 -11.11 11.06 6.51
C PRO A 121 -11.18 9.59 6.95
N LEU A 122 -11.62 8.74 6.03
CA LEU A 122 -11.64 7.30 6.26
C LEU A 122 -10.21 6.74 6.11
N GLY A 123 -9.40 7.33 5.23
CA GLY A 123 -8.05 6.87 4.87
C GLY A 123 -7.09 6.68 6.06
N GLY A 124 -6.54 5.48 6.19
CA GLY A 124 -5.45 5.15 7.13
C GLY A 124 -5.78 4.09 8.18
N VAL A 125 -7.05 3.75 8.38
CA VAL A 125 -7.43 2.66 9.30
C VAL A 125 -7.49 1.35 8.51
N GLN A 126 -6.76 0.32 8.93
CA GLN A 126 -6.89 -1.03 8.37
C GLN A 126 -8.30 -1.54 8.66
N TYR A 127 -9.20 -1.49 7.67
CA TYR A 127 -10.64 -1.72 7.83
C TYR A 127 -11.05 -3.19 8.03
N ALA A 128 -10.09 -4.08 8.30
CA ALA A 128 -10.35 -5.50 8.50
C ALA A 128 -11.07 -5.80 9.83
N SER A 129 -11.06 -4.88 10.80
CA SER A 129 -11.77 -5.05 12.07
C SER A 129 -12.90 -4.04 12.22
N PHE A 130 -14.13 -4.53 12.42
CA PHE A 130 -15.30 -3.75 12.81
C PHE A 130 -15.00 -2.92 14.07
N ASN A 131 -14.71 -1.63 13.90
CA ASN A 131 -14.49 -0.69 14.99
C ASN A 131 -15.71 0.24 15.10
N PRO A 132 -16.39 0.30 16.26
CA PRO A 132 -17.55 1.16 16.45
C PRO A 132 -17.31 2.64 16.14
N GLU A 133 -16.11 3.16 16.44
CA GLU A 133 -15.75 4.55 16.16
C GLU A 133 -15.65 4.80 14.65
N THR A 134 -15.06 3.86 13.91
CA THR A 134 -14.96 3.93 12.45
C THR A 134 -16.35 3.88 11.81
N CYS A 135 -17.25 3.05 12.32
CA CYS A 135 -18.64 3.03 11.85
C CYS A 135 -19.41 4.30 12.19
N ARG A 136 -19.12 4.94 13.33
CA ARG A 136 -19.68 6.27 13.64
C ARG A 136 -19.22 7.32 12.63
N LYS A 137 -17.93 7.35 12.29
CA LYS A 137 -17.36 8.26 11.27
C LYS A 137 -17.96 7.99 9.89
N TYR A 138 -18.07 6.72 9.50
CA TYR A 138 -18.72 6.32 8.26
C TYR A 138 -20.18 6.78 8.20
N LYS A 139 -20.95 6.65 9.28
CA LYS A 139 -22.35 7.12 9.33
C LYS A 139 -22.45 8.63 9.09
N LEU A 140 -21.58 9.41 9.71
CA LEU A 140 -21.54 10.87 9.49
C LEU A 140 -21.14 11.23 8.04
N PHE A 141 -20.20 10.49 7.45
CA PHE A 141 -19.84 10.61 6.03
C PHE A 141 -21.03 10.28 5.12
N TYR A 142 -21.72 9.17 5.36
CA TYR A 142 -22.89 8.73 4.61
C TYR A 142 -24.02 9.77 4.70
N ASP A 143 -24.32 10.27 5.89
CA ASP A 143 -25.36 11.29 6.10
C ASP A 143 -25.02 12.59 5.33
N CYS A 144 -23.76 13.01 5.35
CA CYS A 144 -23.27 14.16 4.58
C CYS A 144 -23.41 13.94 3.06
N ALA A 145 -22.99 12.78 2.57
CA ALA A 145 -23.09 12.44 1.15
C ALA A 145 -24.54 12.39 0.68
N MET A 146 -25.43 11.79 1.47
CA MET A 146 -26.87 11.72 1.22
C MET A 146 -27.54 13.09 1.21
N ASP A 147 -27.21 13.96 2.17
CA ASP A 147 -27.74 15.33 2.22
C ASP A 147 -27.29 16.14 1.01
N THR A 148 -25.99 16.05 0.67
CA THR A 148 -25.42 16.69 -0.52
C THR A 148 -26.11 16.22 -1.80
N LEU A 149 -26.29 14.91 -1.94
CA LEU A 149 -26.94 14.29 -3.09
C LEU A 149 -28.38 14.81 -3.27
N ARG A 150 -29.18 14.82 -2.18
CA ARG A 150 -30.57 15.27 -2.22
C ARG A 150 -30.72 16.76 -2.51
N ASN A 151 -29.80 17.58 -1.98
CA ASN A 151 -29.93 19.02 -2.05
C ASN A 151 -29.24 19.65 -3.26
N ARG A 152 -28.23 18.98 -3.83
CA ARG A 152 -27.34 19.59 -4.84
C ARG A 152 -27.19 18.79 -6.13
N CYS A 153 -27.59 17.52 -6.16
CA CYS A 153 -27.35 16.65 -7.30
C CYS A 153 -28.62 16.32 -8.07
N ARG A 154 -28.46 15.75 -9.28
CA ARG A 154 -29.60 15.33 -10.08
C ARG A 154 -30.16 14.02 -9.51
N PRO A 155 -31.47 13.76 -9.65
CA PRO A 155 -32.04 12.48 -9.21
C PRO A 155 -31.36 11.24 -9.82
N GLU A 156 -30.82 11.36 -11.04
CA GLU A 156 -30.08 10.28 -11.70
C GLU A 156 -28.76 9.92 -11.00
N ASP A 157 -28.14 10.89 -10.32
CA ASP A 157 -26.90 10.69 -9.57
C ASP A 157 -27.11 9.81 -8.33
N GLU A 158 -28.35 9.70 -7.82
CA GLU A 158 -28.67 8.85 -6.66
C GLU A 158 -28.35 7.37 -6.92
N ARG A 159 -28.46 6.94 -8.17
CA ARG A 159 -28.14 5.57 -8.58
C ARG A 159 -26.64 5.24 -8.48
N LEU A 160 -25.79 6.25 -8.50
CA LEU A 160 -24.33 6.12 -8.43
C LEU A 160 -23.83 6.07 -6.97
N LEU A 161 -24.72 6.33 -6.01
CA LEU A 161 -24.35 6.48 -4.60
C LEU A 161 -23.68 5.24 -4.03
N GLY A 162 -24.25 4.04 -4.24
CA GLY A 162 -23.64 2.83 -3.68
C GLY A 162 -22.25 2.58 -4.22
N GLN A 163 -22.04 2.83 -5.52
CA GLN A 163 -20.72 2.71 -6.16
C GLN A 163 -19.72 3.68 -5.51
N TYR A 164 -20.13 4.93 -5.33
CA TYR A 164 -19.33 5.96 -4.67
C TYR A 164 -18.99 5.61 -3.21
N LEU A 165 -19.97 5.14 -2.43
CA LEU A 165 -19.78 4.76 -1.02
C LEU A 165 -18.81 3.60 -0.88
N VAL A 166 -18.92 2.57 -1.72
CA VAL A 166 -17.98 1.43 -1.69
C VAL A 166 -16.59 1.85 -2.14
N ASP A 167 -16.45 2.70 -3.17
CA ASP A 167 -15.15 3.18 -3.61
C ASP A 167 -14.44 4.01 -2.53
N SER A 168 -15.20 4.83 -1.80
CA SER A 168 -14.67 5.79 -0.82
C SER A 168 -14.46 5.18 0.58
N ALA A 169 -15.37 4.30 1.01
CA ALA A 169 -15.39 3.72 2.35
C ALA A 169 -15.07 2.22 2.39
N GLN A 170 -14.90 1.57 1.23
CA GLN A 170 -14.58 0.15 1.10
C GLN A 170 -15.57 -0.72 1.90
N ASP A 171 -15.04 -1.65 2.70
CA ASP A 171 -15.79 -2.62 3.47
C ASP A 171 -16.71 -1.99 4.52
N LEU A 172 -16.45 -0.74 4.94
CA LEU A 172 -17.32 -0.04 5.89
C LEU A 172 -18.72 0.15 5.32
N ALA A 173 -18.86 0.23 4.00
CA ALA A 173 -20.13 0.52 3.35
C ALA A 173 -21.22 -0.54 3.63
N TRP A 174 -20.82 -1.80 3.83
CA TRP A 174 -21.73 -2.89 4.22
C TRP A 174 -21.44 -3.48 5.60
N ASN A 175 -20.25 -3.22 6.17
CA ASN A 175 -19.94 -3.70 7.53
C ASN A 175 -20.50 -2.79 8.62
N CYS A 176 -20.64 -1.50 8.35
CA CYS A 176 -21.19 -0.53 9.30
C CYS A 176 -22.69 -0.44 9.12
N GLY A 177 -23.40 -1.31 9.83
CA GLY A 177 -24.85 -1.29 9.86
C GLY A 177 -25.44 0.01 10.41
N GLU A 178 -26.75 0.18 10.26
CA GLU A 178 -27.48 1.20 11.02
C GLU A 178 -27.32 0.84 12.50
N MET A 179 -26.31 1.42 13.16
CA MET A 179 -26.29 1.46 14.61
C MET A 179 -27.54 2.21 14.99
N THR A 180 -28.54 1.47 15.45
CA THR A 180 -29.73 2.03 16.07
C THR A 180 -29.19 2.89 17.21
N SER A 181 -29.40 4.20 17.09
CA SER A 181 -28.95 5.20 18.07
C SER A 181 -29.62 5.04 19.45
N ASP A 182 -30.24 3.90 19.72
CA ASP A 182 -30.96 3.57 20.94
C ASP A 182 -30.01 3.30 22.12
N SER A 183 -28.75 2.93 21.88
CA SER A 183 -27.76 2.77 22.95
C SER A 183 -27.32 4.09 23.59
N ASP A 184 -27.40 5.23 22.88
CA ASP A 184 -27.06 6.55 23.44
C ASP A 184 -28.22 7.22 24.18
N ARG A 185 -29.47 6.77 23.99
CA ARG A 185 -30.63 7.28 24.76
C ARG A 185 -30.70 6.71 26.17
N ASN A 186 -30.26 5.48 26.39
CA ASN A 186 -30.36 4.84 27.71
C ASN A 186 -29.31 5.32 28.73
N ASN A 187 -28.31 6.13 28.34
CA ASN A 187 -27.29 6.65 29.26
C ASN A 187 -27.54 8.10 29.71
N ARG A 188 -28.69 8.69 29.37
CA ARG A 188 -29.05 10.06 29.74
C ARG A 188 -30.14 10.18 30.82
N ASP A 189 -30.77 9.08 31.22
CA ASP A 189 -31.88 9.09 32.19
C ASP A 189 -31.47 8.79 33.65
N ASP A 190 -30.22 8.43 33.94
CA ASP A 190 -29.76 8.15 35.32
C ASP A 190 -29.25 9.39 36.10
N ARG A 191 -29.50 10.62 35.63
CA ARG A 191 -29.15 11.87 36.35
C ARG A 191 -30.34 12.61 36.97
N ARG A 192 -31.47 11.94 37.16
CA ARG A 192 -32.67 12.56 37.75
C ARG A 192 -33.17 11.82 38.97
N TYR A 193 -32.43 11.88 40.09
CA TYR A 193 -32.98 11.88 41.46
C TYR A 193 -31.85 12.20 42.45
N ASP A 194 -31.58 13.48 42.70
CA ASP A 194 -31.25 13.94 44.06
C ASP A 194 -31.43 15.47 44.18
N THR A 195 -32.69 15.91 44.14
CA THR A 195 -33.08 17.22 44.70
C THR A 195 -33.34 17.02 46.18
N GLY A 196 -32.27 17.02 46.96
CA GLY A 196 -32.28 17.19 48.41
C GLY A 196 -31.90 18.62 48.77
N ASP A 197 -32.90 19.34 49.28
CA ASP A 197 -32.85 20.64 49.96
C ASP A 197 -31.48 21.13 50.46
N ARG A 198 -31.12 22.38 50.08
CA ARG A 198 -30.59 23.36 51.04
C ARG A 198 -30.80 24.81 50.60
N ARG A 199 -31.65 25.46 51.40
CA ARG A 199 -31.91 26.90 51.54
C ARG A 199 -30.65 27.75 51.77
N TYR A 200 -30.85 29.05 51.60
CA TYR A 200 -29.97 30.24 51.82
C TYR A 200 -29.07 30.59 50.63
N GLY A 201 -29.10 31.78 50.03
CA GLY A 201 -29.82 33.03 50.28
C GLY A 201 -29.30 34.08 49.27
N THR A 202 -30.02 35.21 49.16
CA THR A 202 -29.47 36.57 48.91
C THR A 202 -28.42 36.72 47.80
N GLY A 203 -28.66 37.34 46.65
CA GLY A 203 -29.31 38.63 46.41
C GLY A 203 -28.52 39.35 45.31
N ASP A 204 -29.18 40.28 44.64
CA ASP A 204 -28.61 41.45 43.94
C ASP A 204 -27.79 41.29 42.64
N ARG A 205 -28.40 41.82 41.55
CA ARG A 205 -27.97 43.00 40.76
C ARG A 205 -27.80 42.81 39.24
N TYR A 206 -28.72 43.46 38.53
CA TYR A 206 -28.55 44.40 37.39
C TYR A 206 -27.29 44.32 36.52
N ASN A 207 -27.50 44.11 35.21
CA ASN A 207 -27.24 45.06 34.09
C ASN A 207 -27.68 44.36 32.78
N ASP A 208 -28.62 44.89 31.98
CA ASP A 208 -28.46 45.97 30.98
C ASP A 208 -27.21 45.71 30.08
N ARG A 209 -27.19 45.83 28.74
CA ARG A 209 -28.02 46.51 27.76
C ARG A 209 -27.39 46.25 26.37
N GLU A 210 -28.20 46.34 25.32
CA GLU A 210 -27.88 46.92 24.00
C GLU A 210 -26.64 46.44 23.21
N ARG A 211 -26.88 45.84 22.02
CA ARG A 211 -26.33 46.40 20.77
C ARG A 211 -27.04 45.87 19.51
N ASP A 212 -28.06 46.60 19.08
CA ASP A 212 -28.55 46.57 17.70
C ASP A 212 -27.77 47.55 16.81
N GLY A 213 -27.57 47.15 15.56
CA GLY A 213 -27.83 47.98 14.37
C GLY A 213 -26.73 48.92 13.85
N TYR A 214 -26.26 48.65 12.62
CA TYR A 214 -26.01 49.55 11.46
C TYR A 214 -25.63 48.61 10.29
N ASN A 215 -26.36 48.39 9.19
CA ASN A 215 -27.01 49.24 8.17
C ASN A 215 -26.05 49.99 7.23
N ARG A 216 -25.89 49.49 5.99
CA ARG A 216 -25.60 50.18 4.69
C ARG A 216 -25.13 49.13 3.66
N GLY A 217 -25.63 48.99 2.43
CA GLY A 217 -26.47 49.83 1.59
C GLY A 217 -25.72 50.31 0.33
N GLY A 218 -26.09 49.78 -0.85
CA GLY A 218 -25.80 50.32 -2.21
C GLY A 218 -24.44 49.89 -2.82
N SER A 219 -24.24 49.77 -4.13
CA SER A 219 -25.02 50.16 -5.31
C SER A 219 -24.42 49.53 -6.58
N ASN A 220 -25.22 49.52 -7.64
CA ASN A 220 -25.03 49.08 -9.04
C ASN A 220 -23.80 49.65 -9.78
N GLY A 221 -23.41 48.99 -10.89
CA GLY A 221 -23.03 49.72 -12.11
C GLY A 221 -22.10 49.01 -13.11
N TYR A 222 -22.65 48.72 -14.30
CA TYR A 222 -22.02 48.69 -15.66
C TYR A 222 -20.93 47.62 -15.91
N GLY A 223 -20.96 46.79 -16.96
CA GLY A 223 -21.35 47.05 -18.35
C GLY A 223 -20.10 47.39 -19.17
N ARG A 224 -19.46 46.41 -19.83
CA ARG A 224 -18.66 46.65 -21.05
C ARG A 224 -18.35 45.39 -21.85
N ASP A 225 -18.84 45.41 -23.09
CA ASP A 225 -18.49 44.54 -24.20
C ASP A 225 -17.06 44.79 -24.75
N ARG A 226 -16.62 43.83 -25.59
CA ARG A 226 -15.85 44.02 -26.85
C ARG A 226 -14.37 44.42 -26.76
N TYR A 227 -13.44 43.56 -27.21
CA TYR A 227 -13.02 43.36 -28.61
C TYR A 227 -11.69 42.56 -28.72
N ASP A 228 -11.61 41.79 -29.82
CA ASP A 228 -10.47 41.45 -30.68
C ASP A 228 -9.26 40.60 -30.24
N SER A 229 -9.18 39.44 -30.91
CA SER A 229 -8.24 39.12 -31.99
C SER A 229 -6.79 39.58 -31.84
N ARG A 230 -5.87 38.60 -31.83
CA ARG A 230 -4.67 38.66 -32.66
C ARG A 230 -4.03 37.29 -32.87
N ASP A 231 -4.02 36.94 -34.14
CA ASP A 231 -3.14 35.99 -34.80
C ASP A 231 -1.67 36.17 -34.41
N ARG A 232 -0.94 35.04 -34.36
CA ARG A 232 0.50 35.07 -34.64
C ARG A 232 0.89 33.89 -35.48
N ASP A 233 0.94 34.18 -36.77
CA ASP A 233 1.55 33.40 -37.83
C ASP A 233 3.04 33.13 -37.60
N THR A 234 3.41 31.88 -37.83
CA THR A 234 4.17 31.46 -39.02
C THR A 234 5.37 32.33 -39.40
N TYR A 235 6.58 31.81 -39.13
CA TYR A 235 7.74 32.06 -39.99
C TYR A 235 8.43 30.73 -40.31
N ASP A 236 8.30 30.36 -41.58
CA ASP A 236 9.13 29.38 -42.27
C ASP A 236 10.60 29.81 -42.26
N ARG A 237 11.50 28.84 -42.06
CA ARG A 237 12.87 28.93 -42.57
C ARG A 237 13.28 27.58 -43.16
N TYR A 238 13.08 27.47 -44.47
CA TYR A 238 13.73 26.47 -45.30
C TYR A 238 15.24 26.72 -45.35
N GLY A 239 16.01 25.65 -45.20
CA GLY A 239 17.45 25.61 -45.40
C GLY A 239 17.91 24.16 -45.37
N GLY A 240 17.76 23.46 -46.49
CA GLY A 240 18.26 22.10 -46.64
C GLY A 240 19.77 22.06 -46.68
N SER A 241 20.36 21.02 -46.08
CA SER A 241 21.62 20.48 -46.53
C SER A 241 21.71 18.99 -46.21
N SER A 242 21.93 18.24 -47.29
CA SER A 242 22.29 16.83 -47.30
C SER A 242 23.68 16.62 -46.69
N GLY A 243 23.89 15.45 -46.08
CA GLY A 243 25.13 15.01 -45.42
C GLY A 243 24.78 14.42 -44.04
N GLY A 244 24.60 13.11 -43.86
CA GLY A 244 25.54 12.07 -44.27
C GLY A 244 26.58 11.84 -43.17
N THR A 245 26.16 11.35 -42.01
CA THR A 245 26.98 10.56 -41.07
C THR A 245 26.04 9.82 -40.13
N GLY A 246 25.98 8.50 -40.28
CA GLY A 246 25.24 7.61 -39.41
C GLY A 246 25.84 7.62 -38.01
N TYR A 247 25.03 8.01 -37.03
CA TYR A 247 25.26 7.66 -35.64
C TYR A 247 24.43 6.43 -35.34
N GLY A 248 25.14 5.36 -35.01
CA GLY A 248 24.61 4.04 -34.73
C GLY A 248 23.49 4.11 -33.71
N ARG A 249 22.29 3.77 -34.18
CA ARG A 249 21.20 3.30 -33.34
C ARG A 249 21.72 2.00 -32.73
N ASN A 250 22.14 2.04 -31.47
CA ASN A 250 22.38 0.84 -30.68
C ASN A 250 21.01 0.21 -30.38
N ASP A 251 20.41 -0.37 -31.41
CA ASP A 251 19.41 -1.40 -31.26
C ASP A 251 20.15 -2.54 -30.55
N TYR A 252 19.91 -2.66 -29.24
CA TYR A 252 20.33 -3.77 -28.38
C TYR A 252 19.62 -5.04 -28.87
N ALA A 253 20.02 -5.49 -30.05
CA ALA A 253 19.54 -6.69 -30.73
C ALA A 253 20.69 -7.70 -30.68
N GLY A 254 20.68 -8.56 -29.66
CA GLY A 254 21.63 -9.66 -29.61
C GLY A 254 22.10 -10.13 -28.24
N SER A 255 21.21 -10.30 -27.27
CA SER A 255 21.36 -11.42 -26.33
C SER A 255 19.99 -11.76 -25.77
N SER A 256 19.54 -12.98 -26.04
CA SER A 256 18.33 -13.60 -25.53
C SER A 256 18.46 -13.95 -24.04
N ASP A 257 18.79 -12.97 -23.20
CA ASP A 257 18.70 -13.12 -21.75
C ASP A 257 17.29 -12.73 -21.31
N ILE A 258 16.46 -13.76 -21.23
CA ILE A 258 15.00 -13.79 -21.10
C ILE A 258 14.48 -13.25 -19.76
N THR A 259 15.36 -12.72 -18.90
CA THR A 259 14.96 -12.10 -17.62
C THR A 259 15.81 -10.85 -17.41
N CYS A 260 15.49 -9.78 -18.13
CA CYS A 260 16.39 -8.64 -18.31
C CYS A 260 16.83 -7.96 -17.00
N CYS A 261 16.03 -8.01 -15.93
CA CYS A 261 16.23 -7.10 -14.80
C CYS A 261 16.69 -7.75 -13.50
N ARG A 262 16.89 -9.07 -13.45
CA ARG A 262 17.08 -9.80 -12.18
C ARG A 262 18.38 -9.45 -11.44
N ASN A 263 19.31 -8.73 -12.06
CA ASN A 263 20.55 -8.24 -11.46
C ASN A 263 20.95 -6.84 -11.98
N GLU A 264 20.01 -6.09 -12.56
CA GLU A 264 20.31 -4.73 -13.00
C GLU A 264 20.59 -3.84 -11.79
N ARG A 265 21.35 -2.76 -11.96
CA ARG A 265 21.46 -1.74 -10.91
C ARG A 265 20.20 -0.88 -10.96
N CYS A 266 19.87 -0.25 -9.84
CA CYS A 266 18.82 0.75 -9.82
C CYS A 266 19.15 1.90 -10.76
N ASP A 267 18.34 2.06 -11.80
CA ASP A 267 18.51 3.07 -12.85
C ASP A 267 17.13 3.65 -13.22
N ARG A 268 16.95 4.93 -12.90
CA ARG A 268 15.73 5.68 -13.21
C ARG A 268 15.43 5.73 -14.71
N TYR A 269 16.47 5.78 -15.56
CA TYR A 269 16.28 5.80 -17.00
C TYR A 269 15.74 4.44 -17.50
N ARG A 270 16.31 3.35 -17.00
CA ARG A 270 15.85 1.99 -17.30
C ARG A 270 14.41 1.75 -16.85
N GLN A 271 14.08 2.18 -15.63
CA GLN A 271 12.72 2.13 -15.13
C GLN A 271 11.74 2.88 -16.04
N GLN A 272 12.08 4.12 -16.42
CA GLN A 272 11.24 4.93 -17.31
C GLN A 272 11.06 4.26 -18.68
N GLN A 273 12.11 3.63 -19.23
CA GLN A 273 11.99 2.85 -20.48
C GLN A 273 10.98 1.71 -20.36
N CYS A 274 11.05 0.92 -19.28
CA CYS A 274 10.13 -0.19 -19.05
C CYS A 274 8.69 0.31 -18.85
N ARG A 275 8.52 1.40 -18.09
CA ARG A 275 7.24 2.10 -17.94
C ARG A 275 6.68 2.55 -19.28
N ASP A 276 7.45 3.28 -20.09
CA ASP A 276 6.99 3.84 -21.37
C ASP A 276 6.72 2.76 -22.43
N SER A 277 7.51 1.68 -22.45
CA SER A 277 7.26 0.52 -23.31
C SER A 277 5.96 -0.19 -22.93
N LEU A 278 5.75 -0.40 -21.64
CA LEU A 278 4.54 -1.04 -21.10
C LEU A 278 3.29 -0.17 -21.31
N SER A 279 3.34 1.13 -20.98
CA SER A 279 2.24 2.08 -21.21
C SER A 279 1.86 2.14 -22.68
N ARG A 280 2.83 2.27 -23.60
CA ARG A 280 2.54 2.25 -25.04
C ARG A 280 1.84 0.96 -25.48
N THR A 281 2.23 -0.18 -24.92
CA THR A 281 1.62 -1.46 -25.28
C THR A 281 0.18 -1.57 -24.76
N ILE A 282 -0.07 -1.08 -23.54
CA ILE A 282 -1.41 -1.05 -22.92
C ILE A 282 -2.34 -0.06 -23.62
N ASP A 283 -1.83 1.13 -23.96
CA ASP A 283 -2.62 2.23 -24.53
C ASP A 283 -2.91 2.02 -26.02
N ASN A 284 -2.03 1.30 -26.74
CA ASN A 284 -2.25 0.87 -28.12
C ASN A 284 -3.26 -0.28 -28.21
N ARG A 285 -4.47 -0.08 -27.65
CA ARG A 285 -5.63 -0.99 -27.61
C ARG A 285 -6.17 -1.42 -28.99
N MET A 286 -5.31 -1.71 -29.97
CA MET A 286 -5.71 -2.39 -31.19
C MET A 286 -6.31 -3.73 -30.79
N ALA A 287 -7.61 -3.86 -31.02
CA ALA A 287 -8.51 -4.94 -30.60
C ALA A 287 -8.26 -6.29 -31.31
N GLY A 288 -6.99 -6.62 -31.58
CA GLY A 288 -6.58 -7.84 -32.24
C GLY A 288 -5.65 -8.65 -31.35
N TYR A 289 -5.83 -9.97 -31.41
CA TYR A 289 -4.92 -10.99 -30.89
C TYR A 289 -3.45 -10.52 -30.94
N GLN A 290 -2.78 -10.45 -29.78
CA GLN A 290 -1.36 -10.10 -29.72
C GLN A 290 -0.51 -11.30 -30.17
N ASP A 291 0.59 -11.08 -30.87
CA ASP A 291 1.53 -12.16 -31.17
C ASP A 291 2.25 -12.61 -29.87
N SER A 292 2.57 -13.89 -29.77
CA SER A 292 3.40 -14.52 -28.74
C SER A 292 4.64 -13.70 -28.38
N GLN A 293 5.34 -13.14 -29.36
CA GLN A 293 6.55 -12.31 -29.16
C GLN A 293 6.23 -10.98 -28.47
N LYS A 294 5.10 -10.35 -28.82
CA LYS A 294 4.67 -9.10 -28.15
C LYS A 294 4.26 -9.39 -26.71
N CYS A 295 3.60 -10.50 -26.46
CA CYS A 295 3.23 -10.90 -25.10
C CYS A 295 4.45 -11.23 -24.23
N ARG A 296 5.46 -11.88 -24.80
CA ARG A 296 6.75 -12.10 -24.15
C ARG A 296 7.40 -10.77 -23.74
N LYS A 297 7.54 -9.84 -24.70
CA LYS A 297 8.07 -8.50 -24.44
C LYS A 297 7.26 -7.74 -23.39
N THR A 298 5.92 -7.85 -23.43
CA THR A 298 5.04 -7.18 -22.46
C THR A 298 5.28 -7.72 -21.04
N ARG A 299 5.46 -9.04 -20.90
CA ARG A 299 5.80 -9.68 -19.63
C ARG A 299 7.20 -9.25 -19.15
N ASP A 300 8.16 -9.16 -20.05
CA ASP A 300 9.50 -8.64 -19.74
C ASP A 300 9.47 -7.20 -19.24
N ASP A 301 8.78 -6.30 -19.95
CA ASP A 301 8.64 -4.89 -19.57
C ASP A 301 7.91 -4.77 -18.22
N PHE A 302 6.93 -5.64 -17.96
CA PHE A 302 6.21 -5.71 -16.68
C PHE A 302 7.11 -6.19 -15.53
N ASN A 303 7.87 -7.27 -15.74
CA ASN A 303 8.83 -7.79 -14.76
C ASN A 303 9.94 -6.76 -14.48
N CYS A 304 10.43 -6.07 -15.52
CA CYS A 304 11.39 -4.97 -15.39
C CYS A 304 10.83 -3.87 -14.49
N LEU A 305 9.65 -3.36 -14.82
CA LEU A 305 9.05 -2.27 -14.06
C LEU A 305 8.82 -2.67 -12.60
N MET A 306 8.32 -3.88 -12.36
CA MET A 306 8.10 -4.39 -11.00
C MET A 306 9.40 -4.51 -10.21
N TRP A 307 10.46 -5.01 -10.85
CA TRP A 307 11.77 -5.12 -10.22
C TRP A 307 12.34 -3.73 -9.89
N GLN A 308 12.33 -2.80 -10.84
CA GLN A 308 12.83 -1.43 -10.62
C GLN A 308 12.01 -0.71 -9.54
N THR A 309 10.68 -0.78 -9.60
CA THR A 309 9.80 -0.12 -8.61
C THR A 309 9.95 -0.71 -7.21
N SER A 310 10.08 -2.05 -7.06
CA SER A 310 10.24 -2.66 -5.74
C SER A 310 11.64 -2.47 -5.13
N ASN A 311 12.71 -2.42 -5.93
CA ASN A 311 14.07 -2.31 -5.38
C ASN A 311 14.60 -0.86 -5.33
N CYS A 312 14.10 0.03 -6.17
CA CYS A 312 14.77 1.30 -6.45
C CYS A 312 13.95 2.54 -6.09
N LEU A 313 12.64 2.41 -5.87
CA LEU A 313 11.77 3.52 -5.51
C LEU A 313 11.42 3.52 -4.03
N ASN A 314 11.25 4.73 -3.49
CA ASN A 314 10.61 4.91 -2.19
C ASN A 314 9.09 4.63 -2.28
N ARG A 315 8.42 4.59 -1.13
CA ARG A 315 7.00 4.25 -1.05
C ARG A 315 6.11 5.23 -1.83
N GLU A 316 6.38 6.52 -1.74
CA GLU A 316 5.60 7.57 -2.39
C GLU A 316 5.69 7.48 -3.91
N GLU A 317 6.87 7.14 -4.45
CA GLU A 317 7.07 6.91 -5.88
C GLU A 317 6.42 5.59 -6.33
N ARG A 318 6.47 4.52 -5.52
CA ARG A 318 5.77 3.25 -5.79
C ARG A 318 4.26 3.45 -5.94
N ASP A 319 3.66 4.29 -5.10
CA ASP A 319 2.23 4.59 -5.14
C ASP A 319 1.80 5.24 -6.47
N ARG A 320 2.67 6.05 -7.10
CA ARG A 320 2.38 6.67 -8.41
C ARG A 320 2.30 5.65 -9.54
N ASP A 321 2.98 4.52 -9.40
CA ASP A 321 3.01 3.46 -10.40
C ASP A 321 1.92 2.38 -10.17
N ASN A 322 1.09 2.52 -9.13
CA ASN A 322 0.07 1.53 -8.79
C ASN A 322 -0.96 1.33 -9.94
N ASP A 323 -1.38 2.43 -10.58
CA ASP A 323 -2.31 2.38 -11.72
C ASP A 323 -1.75 1.59 -12.92
N ILE A 324 -0.47 1.80 -13.26
CA ILE A 324 0.14 1.09 -14.40
C ILE A 324 0.25 -0.41 -14.13
N PHE A 325 0.59 -0.83 -12.90
CA PHE A 325 0.62 -2.28 -12.57
C PHE A 325 -0.74 -2.94 -12.71
N ARG A 326 -1.81 -2.28 -12.23
CA ARG A 326 -3.18 -2.80 -12.35
C ARG A 326 -3.59 -2.91 -13.81
N ARG A 327 -3.40 -1.86 -14.61
CA ARG A 327 -3.72 -1.87 -16.05
C ARG A 327 -2.89 -2.90 -16.82
N ALA A 328 -1.61 -3.03 -16.50
CA ALA A 328 -0.71 -4.00 -17.13
C ALA A 328 -1.13 -5.44 -16.82
N ARG A 329 -1.47 -5.75 -15.57
CA ARG A 329 -1.98 -7.06 -15.17
C ARG A 329 -3.25 -7.41 -15.94
N ASP A 330 -4.22 -6.50 -15.97
CA ASP A 330 -5.48 -6.70 -16.68
C ASP A 330 -5.24 -6.90 -18.18
N PHE A 331 -4.30 -6.14 -18.77
CA PHE A 331 -3.92 -6.30 -20.17
C PHE A 331 -3.27 -7.67 -20.44
N ILE A 332 -2.30 -8.09 -19.62
CA ILE A 332 -1.62 -9.40 -19.75
C ILE A 332 -2.65 -10.53 -19.61
N SER A 333 -3.54 -10.44 -18.62
CA SER A 333 -4.53 -11.50 -18.40
C SER A 333 -5.57 -11.61 -19.52
N ARG A 334 -5.97 -10.48 -20.12
CA ARG A 334 -6.93 -10.49 -21.23
C ARG A 334 -6.29 -10.90 -22.56
N ASN A 335 -5.05 -10.49 -22.83
CA ASN A 335 -4.46 -10.56 -24.17
C ASN A 335 -3.30 -11.55 -24.32
N CYS A 336 -2.63 -11.92 -23.24
CA CYS A 336 -1.41 -12.72 -23.28
C CYS A 336 -1.54 -14.10 -22.64
N ASP A 337 -2.53 -14.28 -21.77
CA ASP A 337 -2.83 -15.56 -21.15
C ASP A 337 -3.24 -16.67 -22.13
N THR A 338 -3.63 -16.34 -23.37
CA THR A 338 -3.84 -17.33 -24.44
C THR A 338 -2.55 -17.98 -24.92
N TYR A 339 -1.40 -17.34 -24.68
CA TYR A 339 -0.06 -17.81 -25.04
C TYR A 339 0.65 -18.52 -23.87
N GLY A 340 -0.14 -19.07 -22.97
CA GLY A 340 0.31 -19.72 -21.75
C GLY A 340 0.08 -18.83 -20.54
N ARG A 341 -0.43 -19.44 -19.47
CA ARG A 341 -0.63 -18.82 -18.15
C ARG A 341 0.34 -19.40 -17.15
N TRP A 342 0.70 -18.63 -16.13
CA TRP A 342 1.46 -19.19 -15.01
C TRP A 342 0.67 -20.32 -14.32
N THR A 343 -0.67 -20.24 -14.32
CA THR A 343 -1.56 -21.28 -13.78
C THR A 343 -1.53 -22.58 -14.57
N GLU A 344 -1.03 -22.56 -15.79
CA GLU A 344 -0.88 -23.75 -16.65
C GLU A 344 0.53 -24.32 -16.54
N ASN A 345 1.51 -23.48 -16.23
CA ASN A 345 2.91 -23.83 -16.10
C ASN A 345 3.18 -24.81 -14.95
N ASN A 346 3.89 -25.90 -15.26
CA ASN A 346 4.20 -26.96 -14.28
C ASN A 346 5.15 -26.50 -13.17
N CYS A 347 6.06 -25.55 -13.45
CA CYS A 347 6.98 -24.99 -12.47
C CYS A 347 6.23 -24.40 -11.26
N TYR A 348 5.21 -23.57 -11.52
CA TYR A 348 4.45 -22.88 -10.48
C TYR A 348 3.42 -23.77 -9.76
N LYS A 349 3.17 -24.99 -10.27
CA LYS A 349 2.29 -25.99 -9.65
C LYS A 349 3.02 -26.94 -8.69
N THR A 350 4.35 -26.86 -8.62
CA THR A 350 5.14 -27.74 -7.77
C THR A 350 4.79 -27.57 -6.29
N THR A 351 4.97 -28.64 -5.51
CA THR A 351 4.72 -28.63 -4.07
C THR A 351 5.61 -27.64 -3.33
N GLU A 352 6.81 -27.39 -3.84
CA GLU A 352 7.79 -26.46 -3.29
C GLU A 352 7.35 -25.02 -3.53
N MET A 353 6.83 -24.71 -4.72
CA MET A 353 6.24 -23.39 -4.96
C MET A 353 5.04 -23.13 -4.04
N GLN A 354 4.18 -24.13 -3.84
CA GLN A 354 3.06 -24.05 -2.89
C GLN A 354 3.53 -23.88 -1.43
N ARG A 355 4.68 -24.46 -1.05
CA ARG A 355 5.30 -24.22 0.27
C ARG A 355 5.78 -22.77 0.41
N CYS A 356 6.33 -22.19 -0.64
CA CYS A 356 6.65 -20.76 -0.63
C CYS A 356 5.39 -19.92 -0.45
N GLU A 357 4.28 -20.25 -1.13
CA GLU A 357 3.00 -19.54 -0.97
C GLU A 357 2.50 -19.53 0.48
N ALA A 358 2.77 -20.58 1.26
CA ALA A 358 2.38 -20.65 2.66
C ALA A 358 3.10 -19.60 3.55
N LEU A 359 4.18 -18.98 3.06
CA LEU A 359 4.86 -17.86 3.73
C LEU A 359 4.14 -16.52 3.57
N LEU A 360 3.19 -16.42 2.64
CA LEU A 360 2.35 -15.24 2.51
C LEU A 360 1.35 -15.17 3.67
N SER A 361 1.51 -14.17 4.52
CA SER A 361 0.48 -13.76 5.46
C SER A 361 -0.75 -13.22 4.71
N ASN A 362 -1.91 -13.24 5.37
CA ASN A 362 -3.21 -12.85 4.79
C ASN A 362 -3.10 -11.55 3.95
N THR A 363 -3.24 -11.69 2.63
CA THR A 363 -3.01 -10.62 1.64
C THR A 363 -4.08 -9.52 1.67
N ARG A 364 -5.19 -9.72 2.42
CA ARG A 364 -6.32 -8.78 2.51
C ARG A 364 -5.98 -7.43 3.18
N GLY A 365 -4.87 -7.32 3.91
CA GLY A 365 -4.51 -6.12 4.68
C GLY A 365 -3.69 -5.06 3.93
N GLY A 366 -3.38 -5.27 2.65
CA GLY A 366 -2.47 -4.42 1.89
C GLY A 366 -1.01 -4.49 2.37
N ALA A 367 -0.17 -3.56 1.89
CA ALA A 367 1.26 -3.49 2.18
C ALA A 367 1.55 -2.84 3.54
N ASN A 368 1.32 -3.58 4.62
CA ASN A 368 1.80 -3.23 5.96
C ASN A 368 3.16 -3.91 6.25
N TYR A 369 3.84 -3.53 7.35
CA TYR A 369 5.18 -4.03 7.66
C TYR A 369 5.25 -5.57 7.80
N GLU A 370 4.29 -6.17 8.50
CA GLU A 370 4.26 -7.63 8.71
C GLU A 370 3.97 -8.37 7.40
N SER A 371 3.00 -7.87 6.63
CA SER A 371 2.66 -8.35 5.30
C SER A 371 3.84 -8.25 4.33
N CYS A 372 4.58 -7.14 4.36
CA CYS A 372 5.77 -6.97 3.53
C CYS A 372 6.91 -7.91 3.94
N ARG A 373 7.07 -8.19 5.22
CA ARG A 373 8.04 -9.20 5.69
C ARG A 373 7.69 -10.60 5.18
N GLY A 374 6.42 -11.01 5.31
CA GLY A 374 5.93 -12.29 4.79
C GLY A 374 6.09 -12.37 3.27
N PHE A 375 5.74 -11.29 2.57
CA PHE A 375 5.94 -11.16 1.12
C PHE A 375 7.40 -11.32 0.69
N LEU A 376 8.36 -10.68 1.36
CA LEU A 376 9.76 -10.81 1.01
C LEU A 376 10.27 -12.25 1.22
N SER A 377 9.87 -12.90 2.32
CA SER A 377 10.21 -14.32 2.55
C SER A 377 9.61 -15.23 1.47
N PHE A 378 8.37 -14.97 1.05
CA PHE A 378 7.76 -15.64 -0.10
C PHE A 378 8.52 -15.39 -1.40
N LYS A 379 8.85 -14.13 -1.71
CA LYS A 379 9.55 -13.72 -2.93
C LYS A 379 10.92 -14.38 -3.03
N ASP A 380 11.66 -14.44 -1.92
CA ASP A 380 12.99 -15.06 -1.85
C ASP A 380 12.90 -16.58 -2.04
N CYS A 381 11.99 -17.24 -1.33
CA CYS A 381 11.72 -18.68 -1.48
C CYS A 381 11.35 -19.05 -2.92
N MET A 382 10.41 -18.30 -3.52
CA MET A 382 9.98 -18.51 -4.90
C MET A 382 11.10 -18.25 -5.90
N SER A 383 11.90 -17.22 -5.68
CA SER A 383 13.07 -16.91 -6.52
C SER A 383 14.11 -18.03 -6.49
N ASP A 384 14.35 -18.63 -5.33
CA ASP A 384 15.24 -19.78 -5.17
C ASP A 384 14.70 -21.02 -5.91
N GLU A 385 13.40 -21.32 -5.78
CA GLU A 385 12.79 -22.46 -6.47
C GLU A 385 12.77 -22.26 -8.00
N LEU A 386 12.49 -21.04 -8.49
CA LEU A 386 12.59 -20.71 -9.91
C LEU A 386 14.00 -21.00 -10.45
N THR A 387 15.03 -20.54 -9.73
CA THR A 387 16.42 -20.70 -10.14
C THR A 387 16.86 -22.17 -10.13
N ARG A 388 16.35 -22.95 -9.18
CA ARG A 388 16.76 -24.35 -8.99
C ARG A 388 16.06 -25.32 -9.94
N ARG A 389 14.78 -25.10 -10.22
CA ARG A 389 13.92 -26.14 -10.80
C ARG A 389 13.23 -25.73 -12.10
N CYS A 390 13.18 -24.44 -12.40
CA CYS A 390 12.41 -23.95 -13.52
C CYS A 390 13.30 -23.52 -14.69
N THR A 391 12.70 -23.48 -15.87
CA THR A 391 13.39 -23.03 -17.08
C THR A 391 13.45 -21.51 -17.10
N ARG A 392 14.38 -20.93 -17.88
CA ARG A 392 14.44 -19.47 -18.05
C ARG A 392 13.16 -18.88 -18.65
N GLU A 393 12.39 -19.65 -19.42
CA GLU A 393 11.09 -19.19 -19.93
C GLU A 393 10.05 -19.06 -18.81
N ASP A 394 10.20 -19.82 -17.73
CA ASP A 394 9.29 -19.79 -16.59
C ASP A 394 9.45 -18.50 -15.76
N ASP A 395 10.64 -17.89 -15.79
CA ASP A 395 10.90 -16.59 -15.14
C ASP A 395 10.03 -15.47 -15.73
N LEU A 396 9.61 -15.57 -16.99
CA LEU A 396 8.71 -14.58 -17.61
C LEU A 396 7.37 -14.46 -16.89
N TYR A 397 6.93 -15.53 -16.25
CA TYR A 397 5.67 -15.58 -15.51
C TYR A 397 5.80 -15.04 -14.08
N GLN A 398 7.01 -14.71 -13.63
CA GLN A 398 7.28 -14.35 -12.23
C GLN A 398 6.45 -13.15 -11.77
N GLY A 399 6.40 -12.06 -12.55
CA GLY A 399 5.64 -10.87 -12.17
C GLY A 399 4.15 -11.15 -12.11
N ALA A 400 3.59 -11.86 -13.09
CA ALA A 400 2.18 -12.23 -13.09
C ALA A 400 1.82 -13.10 -11.87
N TYR A 401 2.67 -14.08 -11.55
CA TYR A 401 2.52 -14.94 -10.38
C TYR A 401 2.58 -14.15 -9.07
N LEU A 402 3.57 -13.26 -8.92
CA LEU A 402 3.71 -12.38 -7.76
C LEU A 402 2.47 -11.49 -7.57
N VAL A 403 1.95 -10.89 -8.63
CA VAL A 403 0.74 -10.04 -8.56
C VAL A 403 -0.50 -10.86 -8.19
N ASP A 404 -0.66 -12.06 -8.71
CA ASP A 404 -1.84 -12.87 -8.42
C ASP A 404 -1.85 -13.39 -6.98
N LYS A 405 -0.68 -13.75 -6.44
CA LYS A 405 -0.54 -14.29 -5.08
C LYS A 405 -0.41 -13.21 -4.02
N ALA A 406 0.39 -12.18 -4.27
CA ALA A 406 0.72 -11.14 -3.30
C ALA A 406 0.03 -9.79 -3.57
N GLN A 407 -0.69 -9.65 -4.68
CA GLN A 407 -1.41 -8.43 -5.05
C GLN A 407 -0.47 -7.21 -5.01
N GLU A 408 -0.91 -6.11 -4.39
CA GLU A 408 -0.18 -4.86 -4.34
C GLU A 408 1.16 -4.97 -3.61
N MET A 409 1.32 -5.95 -2.71
CA MET A 409 2.59 -6.17 -2.03
C MET A 409 3.73 -6.43 -3.01
N SER A 410 3.44 -6.99 -4.19
CA SER A 410 4.46 -7.32 -5.18
C SER A 410 5.28 -6.13 -5.70
N TRP A 411 4.67 -4.93 -5.73
CA TRP A 411 5.37 -3.68 -6.07
C TRP A 411 5.44 -2.68 -4.91
N GLN A 412 4.58 -2.81 -3.90
CA GLN A 412 4.56 -1.92 -2.73
C GLN A 412 5.60 -2.28 -1.68
N CYS A 413 5.96 -3.56 -1.55
CA CYS A 413 6.92 -4.03 -0.55
C CYS A 413 8.33 -4.04 -1.16
N GLY A 414 9.08 -2.98 -0.91
CA GLY A 414 10.45 -2.85 -1.35
C GLY A 414 11.46 -3.49 -0.41
N THR A 415 12.55 -3.96 -0.98
CA THR A 415 13.70 -4.61 -0.29
C THR A 415 14.52 -3.61 0.54
N THR A 416 14.54 -2.34 0.14
CA THR A 416 15.55 -1.37 0.59
C THR A 416 15.10 -0.53 1.78
N ASP A 417 13.80 -0.28 1.95
CA ASP A 417 13.34 0.80 2.85
C ASP A 417 12.81 0.36 4.22
N GLN A 418 12.35 -0.88 4.39
CA GLN A 418 11.54 -1.20 5.59
C GLN A 418 12.31 -1.77 6.79
N PHE A 419 13.53 -2.29 6.63
CA PHE A 419 14.19 -3.05 7.71
C PHE A 419 15.43 -2.36 8.32
N SER A 420 15.94 -1.28 7.73
CA SER A 420 17.16 -0.61 8.20
C SER A 420 16.89 0.67 9.01
N ASN A 421 15.69 1.27 8.92
CA ASN A 421 15.38 2.55 9.58
C ASN A 421 14.16 2.49 10.52
N GLY A 422 14.01 1.38 11.23
CA GLY A 422 12.92 1.12 12.18
C GLY A 422 12.97 1.91 13.49
N ARG A 423 13.20 3.23 13.47
CA ARG A 423 12.84 4.14 14.58
C ARG A 423 12.40 5.51 14.03
N ASN A 424 11.09 5.76 14.09
CA ASN A 424 10.41 7.07 14.05
C ASN A 424 10.22 7.79 12.69
N GLN A 425 9.52 7.18 11.73
CA GLN A 425 8.81 7.96 10.68
C GLN A 425 7.30 7.67 10.58
N TYR A 426 6.72 7.14 11.65
CA TYR A 426 5.30 7.31 11.93
C TYR A 426 5.11 8.43 12.98
N SER A 427 5.52 9.65 12.65
CA SER A 427 5.06 10.85 13.37
C SER A 427 4.48 11.83 12.37
N THR A 428 3.14 11.91 12.34
CA THR A 428 2.37 13.14 12.12
C THR A 428 3.14 14.32 11.52
N PHE A 429 3.27 14.37 10.19
CA PHE A 429 3.47 15.62 9.47
C PHE A 429 2.10 16.22 9.14
N ASP A 430 1.37 16.51 10.21
CA ASP A 430 0.29 17.48 10.21
C ASP A 430 0.64 18.51 11.30
N ARG A 431 1.48 19.47 10.93
CA ARG A 431 1.76 20.68 11.70
C ARG A 431 2.00 21.84 10.75
N LYS A 432 0.88 22.36 10.25
CA LYS A 432 0.50 23.78 10.36
C LYS A 432 1.61 24.69 10.92
N TYR A 433 2.27 25.42 10.02
CA TYR A 433 2.82 26.75 10.28
C TYR A 433 2.64 27.59 9.02
N ASP A 434 1.41 28.05 8.80
CA ASP A 434 1.24 29.44 8.41
C ASP A 434 1.42 30.29 9.68
N GLN A 435 1.96 31.50 9.51
CA GLN A 435 1.96 32.62 10.46
C GLN A 435 3.29 32.91 11.20
N TYR A 436 4.21 33.62 10.54
CA TYR A 436 4.48 35.05 10.81
C TYR A 436 5.53 35.57 9.81
N GLY A 437 5.26 36.72 9.21
CA GLY A 437 6.07 37.27 8.14
C GLY A 437 7.46 37.75 8.57
N SER A 438 8.35 37.82 7.60
CA SER A 438 9.26 38.95 7.46
C SER A 438 9.72 39.05 6.01
N ASP A 439 9.34 40.15 5.36
CA ASP A 439 10.12 40.75 4.30
C ASP A 439 11.58 40.85 4.73
N ARG A 440 12.47 40.07 4.11
CA ARG A 440 13.89 40.41 3.94
C ARG A 440 14.53 39.55 2.86
N GLN A 441 14.45 40.08 1.65
CA GLN A 441 15.55 40.14 0.69
C GLN A 441 16.91 40.16 1.41
N GLN A 442 17.75 39.11 1.27
CA GLN A 442 19.20 39.23 1.07
C GLN A 442 19.91 37.87 0.87
N ASP A 443 20.54 37.74 -0.30
CA ASP A 443 21.79 37.04 -0.65
C ASP A 443 21.97 35.53 -0.39
N GLY A 444 22.27 34.85 -1.51
CA GLY A 444 22.54 33.43 -1.58
C GLY A 444 23.84 33.02 -0.89
N TYR A 445 23.73 31.93 -0.13
CA TYR A 445 24.69 30.83 -0.13
C TYR A 445 23.88 29.55 0.02
N ASP A 446 23.98 28.71 -1.00
CA ASP A 446 23.27 27.46 -1.18
C ASP A 446 23.86 26.39 -0.23
N ASN A 447 23.49 26.46 1.05
CA ASN A 447 23.72 25.39 2.01
C ASN A 447 22.54 24.40 1.94
N SER A 448 22.42 23.74 0.79
CA SER A 448 21.69 22.48 0.72
C SER A 448 22.35 21.49 1.69
N PRO A 449 21.63 20.88 2.64
CA PRO A 449 22.20 19.89 3.56
C PRO A 449 22.89 18.80 2.73
N LEU A 450 24.18 18.55 2.99
CA LEU A 450 24.94 17.47 2.38
C LEU A 450 24.09 16.19 2.39
N HIS A 451 23.92 15.62 1.20
CA HIS A 451 23.13 14.42 0.96
C HIS A 451 23.71 13.31 1.86
N LEU A 452 22.93 12.82 2.84
CA LEU A 452 23.38 11.77 3.77
C LEU A 452 23.90 10.51 3.05
N GLU A 453 23.50 10.30 1.79
CA GLU A 453 23.94 9.18 0.95
C GLU A 453 25.41 9.31 0.52
N ASP A 454 25.92 10.53 0.36
CA ASP A 454 27.32 10.79 0.01
C ASP A 454 28.26 10.53 1.21
N GLU A 455 27.80 10.81 2.44
CA GLU A 455 28.56 10.49 3.65
C GLU A 455 28.74 8.98 3.85
N ASP A 456 27.68 8.20 3.63
CA ASP A 456 27.71 6.74 3.79
C ASP A 456 28.60 6.09 2.71
N ALA A 457 28.56 6.58 1.46
CA ALA A 457 29.44 6.13 0.39
C ALA A 457 30.92 6.46 0.66
N MET A 458 31.22 7.66 1.17
CA MET A 458 32.58 8.03 1.56
C MET A 458 33.07 7.20 2.75
N CYS A 459 32.21 6.94 3.75
CA CYS A 459 32.52 6.07 4.87
C CYS A 459 32.87 4.64 4.41
N LEU A 460 32.05 4.05 3.55
CA LEU A 460 32.28 2.72 2.97
C LEU A 460 33.66 2.64 2.29
N SER A 461 34.00 3.64 1.48
CA SER A 461 35.30 3.68 0.78
C SER A 461 36.51 3.68 1.75
N ARG A 462 36.39 4.36 2.90
CA ARG A 462 37.46 4.44 3.92
C ARG A 462 37.58 3.16 4.75
N VAL A 463 36.46 2.50 5.01
CA VAL A 463 36.41 1.30 5.87
C VAL A 463 36.72 0.02 5.08
N GLN A 464 36.68 0.05 3.76
CA GLN A 464 36.77 -1.15 2.91
C GLN A 464 37.98 -2.06 3.21
N SER A 465 39.18 -1.49 3.40
CA SER A 465 40.36 -2.30 3.74
C SER A 465 40.23 -3.02 5.10
N TYR A 466 39.50 -2.44 6.04
CA TYR A 466 39.22 -3.04 7.35
C TYR A 466 38.08 -4.04 7.27
N THR A 467 37.06 -3.78 6.44
CA THR A 467 36.00 -4.76 6.14
C THR A 467 36.59 -6.06 5.59
N ASP A 468 37.55 -5.97 4.66
CA ASP A 468 38.22 -7.14 4.09
C ASP A 468 39.04 -7.92 5.14
N GLN A 469 39.70 -7.21 6.07
CA GLN A 469 40.38 -7.84 7.21
C GLN A 469 39.40 -8.54 8.16
N CYS A 470 38.31 -7.86 8.53
CA CYS A 470 37.26 -8.44 9.38
C CYS A 470 36.68 -9.71 8.72
N LYS A 471 36.44 -9.67 7.40
CA LYS A 471 35.91 -10.80 6.64
C LYS A 471 36.91 -11.95 6.57
N THR A 472 38.19 -11.65 6.36
CA THR A 472 39.26 -12.67 6.35
C THR A 472 39.34 -13.39 7.70
N ASN A 473 39.30 -12.65 8.81
CA ASN A 473 39.30 -13.23 10.16
C ASN A 473 38.07 -14.11 10.42
N MET A 474 36.89 -13.67 9.95
CA MET A 474 35.66 -14.45 10.03
C MET A 474 35.77 -15.74 9.21
N ASP A 475 36.26 -15.66 7.98
CA ASP A 475 36.42 -16.80 7.08
C ASP A 475 37.47 -17.80 7.63
N GLU A 476 38.53 -17.31 8.27
CA GLU A 476 39.53 -18.15 8.95
C GLU A 476 38.90 -18.95 10.09
N LYS A 477 38.15 -18.30 10.99
CA LYS A 477 37.40 -19.00 12.06
C LYS A 477 36.36 -19.95 11.50
N ARG A 478 35.75 -19.60 10.37
CA ARG A 478 34.79 -20.46 9.69
C ARG A 478 35.46 -21.72 9.11
N ARG A 479 36.76 -21.70 8.80
CA ARG A 479 37.48 -22.91 8.38
C ARG A 479 37.60 -23.94 9.50
N GLU A 480 37.67 -23.52 10.76
CA GLU A 480 37.66 -24.41 11.93
C GLU A 480 36.38 -25.26 12.01
N LEU A 481 35.27 -24.77 11.43
CA LEU A 481 34.01 -25.53 11.33
C LEU A 481 34.17 -26.85 10.57
N TYR A 482 35.04 -26.89 9.57
CA TYR A 482 35.23 -28.09 8.75
C TYR A 482 36.04 -29.17 9.48
N THR A 483 36.81 -28.77 10.50
CA THR A 483 37.60 -29.70 11.31
C THR A 483 36.85 -30.17 12.56
N GLU A 484 35.79 -29.47 12.97
CA GLU A 484 35.04 -29.80 14.17
C GLU A 484 33.96 -30.85 13.88
N ASN A 485 33.91 -31.91 14.68
CA ASN A 485 32.97 -33.01 14.51
C ASN A 485 31.73 -32.86 15.40
N ASP A 486 31.82 -32.10 16.49
CA ASP A 486 30.68 -31.82 17.35
C ASP A 486 29.75 -30.77 16.70
N PHE A 487 28.46 -31.09 16.59
CA PHE A 487 27.46 -30.21 16.01
C PHE A 487 27.23 -28.95 16.84
N GLU A 488 27.17 -29.06 18.17
CA GLU A 488 26.94 -27.90 19.04
C GLU A 488 28.13 -26.94 18.99
N ARG A 489 29.34 -27.50 18.98
CA ARG A 489 30.57 -26.71 18.86
C ARG A 489 30.70 -26.04 17.49
N ARG A 490 30.36 -26.74 16.39
CA ARG A 490 30.27 -26.14 15.05
C ARG A 490 29.29 -24.98 15.02
N GLN A 491 28.10 -25.17 15.58
CA GLN A 491 27.09 -24.13 15.63
C GLN A 491 27.58 -22.91 16.42
N LYS A 492 28.22 -23.13 17.58
CA LYS A 492 28.83 -22.07 18.39
C LYS A 492 29.91 -21.30 17.64
N ILE A 493 30.84 -21.98 16.96
CA ILE A 493 31.90 -21.35 16.15
C ILE A 493 31.27 -20.51 15.02
N SER A 494 30.22 -21.01 14.37
CA SER A 494 29.53 -20.27 13.31
C SER A 494 28.86 -19.01 13.85
N CYS A 495 28.17 -19.08 14.99
CA CYS A 495 27.52 -17.92 15.58
C CYS A 495 28.53 -16.89 16.07
N CYS A 496 29.61 -17.34 16.71
CA CYS A 496 30.63 -16.45 17.27
C CYS A 496 31.45 -15.75 16.19
N SER A 497 31.83 -16.43 15.11
CA SER A 497 32.55 -15.80 13.99
C SER A 497 31.75 -14.65 13.36
N ILE A 498 30.43 -14.79 13.21
CA ILE A 498 29.57 -13.72 12.66
C ILE A 498 29.42 -12.56 13.65
N ARG A 499 29.30 -12.84 14.95
CA ARG A 499 29.22 -11.78 15.98
C ARG A 499 30.52 -11.00 16.09
N GLU A 500 31.66 -11.67 16.02
CA GLU A 500 32.97 -11.02 15.99
C GLU A 500 33.17 -10.22 14.71
N TYR A 501 32.73 -10.72 13.56
CA TYR A 501 32.71 -9.95 12.31
C TYR A 501 31.92 -8.66 12.47
N ARG A 502 30.71 -8.73 13.03
CA ARG A 502 29.88 -7.56 13.34
C ARG A 502 30.59 -6.56 14.27
N ASN A 503 31.23 -7.04 15.34
CA ASN A 503 31.96 -6.19 16.28
C ASN A 503 33.19 -5.54 15.61
N CYS A 504 33.91 -6.29 14.79
CA CYS A 504 35.03 -5.78 13.99
C CYS A 504 34.58 -4.67 13.04
N LEU A 505 33.43 -4.85 12.37
CA LEU A 505 32.85 -3.81 11.51
C LEU A 505 32.45 -2.55 12.29
N PHE A 506 31.85 -2.69 13.49
CA PHE A 506 31.53 -1.55 14.34
C PHE A 506 32.77 -0.78 14.79
N ASP A 507 33.85 -1.49 15.16
CA ASP A 507 35.10 -0.85 15.53
C ASP A 507 35.73 -0.10 14.34
N ALA A 508 35.67 -0.69 13.15
CA ALA A 508 36.17 -0.08 11.93
C ALA A 508 35.36 1.17 11.55
N THR A 509 34.04 1.10 11.52
CA THR A 509 33.19 2.26 11.19
C THR A 509 33.31 3.36 12.22
N ARG A 510 33.38 3.02 13.52
CA ARG A 510 33.59 4.00 14.60
C ARG A 510 34.90 4.78 14.43
N ARG A 511 35.98 4.11 13.99
CA ARG A 511 37.29 4.76 13.79
C ARG A 511 37.33 5.66 12.56
N TYR A 512 36.72 5.25 11.44
CA TYR A 512 36.94 5.90 10.15
C TYR A 512 35.79 6.78 9.66
N CYS A 513 34.59 6.62 10.22
CA CYS A 513 33.39 7.32 9.74
C CYS A 513 32.89 8.40 10.70
N GLN A 514 33.58 8.62 11.84
CA GLN A 514 33.30 9.67 12.85
C GLN A 514 31.85 9.72 13.37
N THR A 515 31.04 8.73 13.01
CA THR A 515 29.63 8.62 13.33
C THR A 515 29.39 7.20 13.84
N GLU A 516 28.65 7.06 14.94
CA GLU A 516 28.23 5.75 15.48
C GLU A 516 27.13 5.10 14.63
N ARG A 517 27.03 5.44 13.33
CA ARG A 517 25.90 5.07 12.48
C ARG A 517 25.95 3.57 12.15
N SER A 518 24.91 2.86 12.60
CA SER A 518 24.73 1.42 12.35
C SER A 518 24.52 1.08 10.87
N ARG A 519 24.05 2.02 10.05
CA ARG A 519 23.60 1.77 8.66
C ARG A 519 24.65 1.13 7.75
N VAL A 520 25.90 1.58 7.84
CA VAL A 520 26.99 1.01 7.03
C VAL A 520 27.31 -0.41 7.48
N VAL A 521 27.35 -0.65 8.79
CA VAL A 521 27.52 -2.00 9.35
C VAL A 521 26.34 -2.89 8.97
N ASP A 522 25.13 -2.35 9.01
CA ASP A 522 23.87 -3.01 8.66
C ASP A 522 23.84 -3.45 7.19
N SER A 523 24.32 -2.60 6.28
CA SER A 523 24.49 -2.92 4.85
C SER A 523 25.51 -4.05 4.65
N LEU A 524 26.69 -3.94 5.29
CA LEU A 524 27.73 -4.98 5.22
C LEU A 524 27.32 -6.31 5.88
N MET A 525 26.38 -6.27 6.82
CA MET A 525 25.85 -7.45 7.53
C MET A 525 24.61 -8.06 6.85
N ALA A 526 24.06 -7.47 5.79
CA ALA A 526 22.77 -7.86 5.20
C ALA A 526 22.69 -9.37 4.89
N GLY A 527 23.76 -9.94 4.31
CA GLY A 527 23.83 -11.37 3.97
C GLY A 527 23.96 -12.33 5.16
N TYR A 528 24.28 -11.84 6.36
CA TYR A 528 24.54 -12.67 7.55
C TYR A 528 23.46 -12.52 8.64
N ARG A 529 22.50 -11.60 8.46
CA ARG A 529 21.44 -11.35 9.45
C ARG A 529 20.61 -12.58 9.78
N HIS A 530 20.23 -13.36 8.77
CA HIS A 530 19.44 -14.58 8.97
C HIS A 530 20.14 -15.60 9.86
N GLN A 531 21.47 -15.68 9.79
CA GLN A 531 22.28 -16.58 10.62
C GLN A 531 22.36 -16.09 12.07
N LEU A 532 22.34 -14.78 12.33
CA LEU A 532 22.28 -14.24 13.69
C LEU A 532 20.91 -14.43 14.34
N THR A 533 19.84 -14.40 13.54
CA THR A 533 18.46 -14.54 14.01
C THR A 533 17.97 -15.99 14.09
N SER A 534 18.77 -16.96 13.63
CA SER A 534 18.37 -18.36 13.75
C SER A 534 18.35 -18.78 15.22
N ASP A 535 17.38 -19.63 15.59
CA ASP A 535 17.17 -20.09 16.99
C ASP A 535 18.45 -20.63 17.64
N SER A 536 19.34 -21.19 16.83
CA SER A 536 20.66 -21.65 17.21
C SER A 536 21.60 -20.56 17.71
N CYS A 537 21.67 -19.41 17.04
CA CYS A 537 22.59 -18.32 17.39
C CYS A 537 22.01 -17.34 18.41
N VAL A 538 20.69 -17.37 18.62
CA VAL A 538 20.02 -16.62 19.68
C VAL A 538 20.45 -17.12 21.07
N ARG A 539 20.73 -18.41 21.22
CA ARG A 539 21.13 -19.03 22.50
C ARG A 539 22.59 -18.82 22.88
N VAL A 540 23.45 -18.49 21.92
CA VAL A 540 24.88 -18.25 22.15
C VAL A 540 25.05 -16.79 22.58
N TYR A 541 25.62 -16.52 23.75
CA TYR A 541 25.81 -15.15 24.24
C TYR A 541 27.19 -14.58 23.84
N ASP A 542 27.34 -13.25 23.80
CA ASP A 542 28.63 -12.61 23.46
C ASP A 542 29.75 -13.00 24.43
N SER A 543 29.39 -13.24 25.70
CA SER A 543 30.31 -13.76 26.72
C SER A 543 30.87 -15.14 26.37
N GLU A 544 30.08 -15.99 25.71
CA GLU A 544 30.50 -17.34 25.33
C GLU A 544 31.42 -17.34 24.11
N CYS A 545 31.32 -16.31 23.27
CA CYS A 545 32.20 -16.11 22.12
C CYS A 545 33.57 -15.57 22.54
N ASN A 546 33.61 -14.73 23.58
CA ASN A 546 34.85 -14.17 24.11
C ASN A 546 35.60 -15.12 25.07
N ALA A 547 34.96 -16.20 25.53
CA ALA A 547 35.52 -17.12 26.53
C ALA A 547 36.61 -18.08 26.01
N GLY A 548 36.88 -18.10 24.68
CA GLY A 548 37.64 -19.17 24.04
C GLY A 548 39.15 -19.22 24.29
N HIS A 549 39.85 -18.10 24.57
CA HIS A 549 41.32 -18.13 24.56
C HIS A 549 42.06 -17.40 25.70
N GLN A 550 41.41 -16.53 26.48
CA GLN A 550 42.13 -15.76 27.51
C GLN A 550 42.14 -16.42 28.91
N ALA A 551 41.16 -17.27 29.23
CA ALA A 551 41.09 -17.89 30.55
C ALA A 551 42.15 -18.98 30.75
N ALA A 552 42.38 -19.84 29.76
CA ALA A 552 43.32 -20.96 29.91
C ALA A 552 44.79 -20.50 29.99
N THR A 553 45.18 -19.48 29.22
CA THR A 553 46.55 -18.96 29.19
C THR A 553 46.90 -18.15 30.45
N SER A 554 45.96 -17.36 30.98
CA SER A 554 46.18 -16.61 32.23
C SER A 554 46.27 -17.51 33.47
N ILE A 555 45.48 -18.59 33.52
CA ILE A 555 45.55 -19.55 34.64
C ILE A 555 46.87 -20.32 34.60
N VAL A 556 47.35 -20.75 33.42
CA VAL A 556 48.65 -21.42 33.30
C VAL A 556 49.81 -20.48 33.69
N LEU A 557 49.75 -19.20 33.29
CA LEU A 557 50.72 -18.19 33.74
C LEU A 557 50.69 -17.95 35.26
N LEU A 558 49.50 -17.91 35.87
CA LEU A 558 49.38 -17.78 37.33
C LEU A 558 49.90 -19.00 38.07
N VAL A 559 49.58 -20.21 37.60
CA VAL A 559 50.06 -21.46 38.20
C VAL A 559 51.58 -21.60 38.04
N THR A 560 52.14 -21.23 36.89
CA THR A 560 53.59 -21.23 36.68
C THR A 560 54.29 -20.16 37.51
N CYS A 561 53.73 -18.95 37.64
CA CYS A 561 54.25 -17.94 38.56
C CYS A 561 54.20 -18.41 40.02
N LEU A 562 53.11 -19.05 40.46
CA LEU A 562 53.01 -19.60 41.82
C LEU A 562 53.99 -20.74 42.05
N ALA A 563 54.23 -21.61 41.05
CA ALA A 563 55.23 -22.67 41.10
C ALA A 563 56.67 -22.12 41.14
N LEU A 564 56.96 -21.06 40.39
CA LEU A 564 58.27 -20.39 40.43
C LEU A 564 58.48 -19.68 41.77
N LEU A 565 57.45 -19.02 42.31
CA LEU A 565 57.52 -18.38 43.63
C LEU A 565 57.71 -19.41 44.76
N SER A 566 57.02 -20.56 44.70
CA SER A 566 57.21 -21.63 45.70
C SER A 566 58.59 -22.29 45.60
N ALA A 567 59.14 -22.44 44.40
CA ALA A 567 60.51 -22.90 44.19
C ALA A 567 61.53 -21.89 44.74
N LEU A 568 61.35 -20.59 44.49
CA LEU A 568 62.24 -19.53 44.99
C LEU A 568 62.22 -19.39 46.51
N VAL A 569 61.05 -19.56 47.14
CA VAL A 569 60.94 -19.57 48.61
C VAL A 569 61.63 -20.81 49.22
N SER A 570 61.58 -21.96 48.54
CA SER A 570 62.23 -23.19 49.01
C SER A 570 63.75 -23.14 48.94
N PHE A 571 64.34 -22.34 48.04
CA PHE A 571 65.79 -22.14 47.96
C PHE A 571 66.36 -21.15 48.97
N ARG A 572 65.49 -20.39 49.66
CA ARG A 572 65.89 -19.33 50.62
C ARG A 572 65.86 -19.79 52.08
N ARG A 573 65.31 -20.98 52.34
CA ARG A 573 65.48 -21.74 53.59
C ARG A 573 66.59 -22.76 53.40
#